data_AF-A0A1T4ZIE0-F1
#
_entry.id   AF-A0A1T4ZIE0-F1
#
_cell.length_a   1.000
_cell.length_b   1.000
_cell.length_c   1.000
_cell.angle_alpha   90.00
_cell.angle_beta   90.00
_cell.angle_gamma   90.00
#
_symmetry.space_group_name_H-M   'P 1'
#
loop_
_entity.id
_entity.type
_entity.pdbx_description
1 polymer ?
#
loop_
_entity_poly.entity_id
_entity_poly.type
_entity_poly.pdbx_seq_one_letter_code
_entity_poly.pdbx_strand_id
1 'polypeptide(L)'
;MNQCYTVSSTVTEDVIIMPNRIPNTSGLDKSPWVNKPVKVYRLPEAIAPKVLEYAHKLDNGSYDRQAELDTAIDTLTQALTLPANTGGAIKKEIRKALDKLVELNSL
;
A
#
# COMPACT_ATOMS: atom_id res chain seq x y z
N MET A 1 20.46 0.91 -41.45
CA MET A 1 21.91 0.78 -41.13
C MET A 1 22.25 1.99 -40.28
N ASN A 2 22.23 1.83 -38.95
CA ASN A 2 22.30 2.98 -38.04
C ASN A 2 23.75 3.19 -37.62
N GLN A 3 24.26 4.39 -37.89
CA GLN A 3 25.61 4.84 -37.59
C GLN A 3 25.75 5.11 -36.09
N CYS A 4 26.74 4.50 -35.45
CA CYS A 4 27.12 4.78 -34.07
C CYS A 4 28.25 5.82 -34.07
N TYR A 5 28.05 6.96 -33.40
CA TYR A 5 29.10 7.96 -33.18
C TYR A 5 29.87 7.63 -31.90
N THR A 6 31.20 7.62 -31.96
CA THR A 6 32.08 7.53 -30.80
C THR A 6 32.46 8.94 -30.32
N VAL A 7 32.04 9.30 -29.11
CA VAL A 7 32.46 10.54 -28.47
C VAL A 7 33.81 10.28 -27.80
N SER A 8 34.88 10.84 -28.36
CA SER A 8 36.21 10.88 -27.74
C SER A 8 36.24 12.02 -26.72
N SER A 9 36.19 11.69 -25.43
CA SER A 9 36.45 12.65 -24.35
C SER A 9 37.90 12.49 -23.88
N THR A 10 38.78 13.39 -24.32
CA THR A 10 40.09 13.60 -23.69
C THR A 10 39.90 14.46 -22.45
N VAL A 11 39.93 13.84 -21.28
CA VAL A 11 40.13 14.55 -20.01
C VAL A 11 41.36 13.91 -19.36
N THR A 12 42.48 14.63 -19.44
CA THR A 12 43.65 14.45 -18.59
C THR A 12 43.26 14.76 -17.15
N GLU A 13 43.26 13.74 -16.30
CA GLU A 13 43.39 13.85 -14.84
C GLU A 13 43.77 12.44 -14.34
N ASP A 14 44.70 12.36 -13.41
CA ASP A 14 45.26 11.12 -12.88
C ASP A 14 44.15 10.24 -12.25
N VAL A 15 43.65 9.27 -13.03
CA VAL A 15 42.60 8.34 -12.57
C VAL A 15 43.25 7.18 -11.83
N ILE A 16 43.05 7.16 -10.51
CA ILE A 16 43.20 5.96 -9.67
C ILE A 16 42.39 4.84 -10.32
N ILE A 17 43.07 3.84 -10.87
CA ILE A 17 42.46 2.64 -11.44
C ILE A 17 41.77 1.90 -10.28
N MET A 18 40.47 2.13 -10.09
CA MET A 18 39.67 1.23 -9.27
C MET A 18 39.59 -0.10 -10.04
N PRO A 19 40.15 -1.21 -9.52
CA PRO A 19 40.02 -2.49 -10.19
C PRO A 19 38.54 -2.84 -10.28
N ASN A 20 38.15 -3.23 -11.49
CA ASN A 20 36.82 -3.63 -11.92
C ASN A 20 36.04 -4.37 -10.80
N ARG A 21 35.13 -3.66 -10.12
CA ARG A 21 34.35 -4.21 -9.01
C ARG A 21 33.30 -5.16 -9.58
N ILE A 22 33.60 -6.44 -9.63
CA ILE A 22 32.61 -7.49 -9.93
C ILE A 22 31.60 -7.48 -8.77
N PRO A 23 30.32 -7.17 -9.00
CA PRO A 23 29.32 -7.24 -7.93
C PRO A 23 29.24 -8.69 -7.45
N ASN A 24 29.49 -8.89 -6.15
CA ASN A 24 29.31 -10.19 -5.51
C ASN A 24 27.81 -10.50 -5.47
N THR A 25 27.31 -11.25 -6.44
CA THR A 25 25.91 -11.72 -6.48
C THR A 25 25.69 -13.00 -5.67
N SER A 26 26.70 -13.47 -4.92
CA SER A 26 26.58 -14.65 -4.06
C SER A 26 25.55 -14.34 -2.98
N GLY A 27 24.40 -15.02 -3.03
CA GLY A 27 23.25 -14.77 -2.15
C GLY A 27 22.01 -14.19 -2.85
N LEU A 28 22.13 -13.76 -4.12
CA LEU A 28 20.97 -13.52 -5.00
C LEU A 28 20.50 -14.84 -5.59
N ASP A 29 20.17 -15.79 -4.71
CA ASP A 29 19.46 -16.99 -5.15
C ASP A 29 18.09 -16.53 -5.65
N LYS A 30 17.79 -16.84 -6.91
CA LYS A 30 16.48 -16.56 -7.49
C LYS A 30 15.49 -17.42 -6.73
N SER A 31 14.82 -16.84 -5.73
CA SER A 31 13.75 -17.54 -5.01
C SER A 31 12.81 -18.11 -6.07
N PRO A 32 12.52 -19.42 -6.05
CA PRO A 32 11.73 -20.04 -7.10
C PRO A 32 10.36 -19.35 -7.11
N TRP A 33 9.99 -18.76 -8.23
CA TRP A 33 8.67 -18.15 -8.41
C TRP A 33 7.61 -19.23 -8.22
N VAL A 34 7.01 -19.28 -7.03
CA VAL A 34 5.96 -20.25 -6.71
C VAL A 34 4.65 -19.74 -7.27
N ASN A 35 4.25 -20.25 -8.44
CA ASN A 35 2.95 -19.96 -9.05
C ASN A 35 1.85 -20.76 -8.33
N LYS A 36 1.45 -20.28 -7.15
CA LYS A 36 0.24 -20.80 -6.47
C LYS A 36 -0.98 -20.21 -7.17
N PRO A 37 -2.07 -20.98 -7.37
CA PRO A 37 -3.31 -20.41 -7.90
C PRO A 37 -3.82 -19.33 -6.95
N VAL A 38 -3.67 -18.07 -7.35
CA VAL A 38 -4.18 -16.92 -6.61
C VAL A 38 -5.62 -16.68 -7.06
N LYS A 39 -6.56 -16.65 -6.11
CA LYS A 39 -7.92 -16.21 -6.41
C LYS A 39 -7.88 -14.72 -6.69
N VAL A 40 -8.17 -14.34 -7.93
CA VAL A 40 -8.23 -12.92 -8.34
C VAL A 40 -9.49 -12.31 -7.74
N TYR A 41 -9.31 -11.48 -6.72
CA TYR A 41 -10.38 -10.63 -6.20
C TYR A 41 -10.38 -9.32 -6.97
N ARG A 42 -11.44 -9.08 -7.76
CA ARG A 42 -11.64 -7.80 -8.43
C ARG A 42 -12.33 -6.84 -7.46
N LEU A 43 -11.76 -5.65 -7.31
CA LEU A 43 -12.41 -4.57 -6.59
C LEU A 43 -13.60 -4.05 -7.42
N PRO A 44 -14.77 -3.84 -6.81
CA PRO A 44 -15.87 -3.14 -7.48
C PRO A 44 -15.40 -1.76 -7.97
N GLU A 45 -15.74 -1.39 -9.20
CA GLU A 45 -15.30 -0.11 -9.80
C GLU A 45 -15.69 1.11 -8.97
N ALA A 46 -16.82 1.05 -8.26
CA ALA A 46 -17.28 2.12 -7.38
C ALA A 46 -16.36 2.38 -6.17
N ILE A 47 -15.58 1.38 -5.74
CA ILE A 47 -14.72 1.47 -4.54
C ILE A 47 -13.26 1.73 -4.92
N ALA A 48 -12.85 1.32 -6.12
CA ALA A 48 -11.51 1.52 -6.66
C ALA A 48 -10.94 2.95 -6.48
N PRO A 49 -11.67 4.05 -6.79
CA PRO A 49 -11.12 5.40 -6.62
C PRO A 49 -10.86 5.74 -5.15
N LYS A 50 -11.73 5.32 -4.23
CA LYS A 50 -11.56 5.58 -2.78
C LYS A 50 -10.35 4.85 -2.21
N VAL A 51 -10.12 3.62 -2.66
CA VAL A 51 -8.94 2.83 -2.25
C VAL A 51 -7.66 3.48 -2.75
N LEU A 52 -7.65 3.96 -3.99
CA LEU A 52 -6.49 4.64 -4.57
C LEU A 52 -6.20 5.95 -3.83
N GLU A 53 -7.23 6.74 -3.53
CA GLU A 53 -7.08 7.98 -2.75
C GLU A 53 -6.50 7.69 -1.36
N TYR A 54 -6.99 6.66 -0.69
CA TYR A 54 -6.48 6.25 0.62
C TYR A 54 -5.02 5.80 0.55
N ALA A 55 -4.64 5.04 -0.48
CA ALA A 55 -3.25 4.65 -0.71
C ALA A 55 -2.34 5.88 -0.89
N HIS A 56 -2.78 6.88 -1.67
CA HIS A 56 -2.03 8.13 -1.82
C HIS A 56 -1.88 8.91 -0.51
N LYS A 57 -2.91 8.92 0.35
CA LYS A 57 -2.81 9.57 1.69
C LYS A 57 -1.75 8.90 2.56
N LEU A 58 -1.66 7.57 2.51
CA LEU A 58 -0.63 6.81 3.22
C LEU A 58 0.77 7.08 2.67
N ASP A 59 0.96 7.06 1.35
CA ASP A 59 2.26 7.30 0.72
C ASP A 59 2.77 8.72 0.98
N ASN A 60 1.88 9.70 1.00
CA ASN A 60 2.23 11.11 1.27
C ASN A 60 2.45 11.42 2.76
N GLY A 61 2.23 10.45 3.67
CA GLY A 61 2.32 10.67 5.12
C GLY A 61 1.26 11.63 5.67
N SER A 62 0.21 11.94 4.89
CA SER A 62 -0.90 12.80 5.29
C SER A 62 -1.99 12.05 6.06
N TYR A 63 -1.67 10.86 6.57
CA TYR A 63 -2.59 9.99 7.28
C TYR A 63 -2.73 10.45 8.74
N ASP A 64 -3.87 11.04 9.07
CA ASP A 64 -4.24 11.33 10.45
C ASP A 64 -5.04 10.15 11.01
N ARG A 65 -4.37 9.35 11.83
CA ARG A 65 -4.97 8.18 12.47
C ARG A 65 -6.20 8.54 13.31
N GLN A 66 -6.19 9.69 13.99
CA GLN A 66 -7.27 10.06 14.90
C GLN A 66 -8.52 10.46 14.10
N ALA A 67 -8.35 11.29 13.08
CA ALA A 67 -9.45 11.72 12.22
C ALA A 67 -10.13 10.54 11.49
N GLU A 68 -9.35 9.54 11.05
CA GLU A 68 -9.87 8.32 10.43
C GLU A 68 -10.63 7.45 11.43
N LEU A 69 -10.17 7.39 12.68
CA LEU A 69 -10.83 6.64 13.74
C LEU A 69 -12.18 7.27 14.12
N ASP A 70 -12.21 8.59 14.27
CA ASP A 70 -13.43 9.36 14.54
C ASP A 70 -14.43 9.20 13.38
N THR A 71 -13.96 9.30 12.13
CA THR A 71 -14.78 9.09 10.93
C THR A 71 -15.37 7.67 10.89
N ALA A 72 -14.60 6.66 11.27
CA ALA A 72 -15.06 5.27 11.32
C ALA A 72 -16.13 5.06 12.39
N ILE A 73 -15.95 5.64 13.58
CA ILE A 73 -16.93 5.61 14.67
C ILE A 73 -18.23 6.28 14.24
N ASP A 74 -18.16 7.45 13.62
CA ASP A 74 -19.33 8.18 13.12
C ASP A 74 -20.08 7.38 12.05
N THR A 75 -19.34 6.81 11.09
CA THR A 75 -19.93 6.01 10.01
C THR A 75 -20.68 4.78 10.56
N LEU A 76 -20.07 4.07 11.52
CA LEU A 76 -20.70 2.90 12.13
C LEU A 76 -21.88 3.29 13.04
N THR A 77 -21.79 4.41 13.74
CA THR A 77 -22.89 4.94 14.55
C THR A 77 -24.07 5.33 13.67
N GLN A 78 -23.80 6.00 12.55
CA GLN A 78 -24.83 6.32 11.55
C GLN A 78 -25.41 5.05 10.93
N ALA A 79 -24.57 4.05 10.62
CA ALA A 79 -25.04 2.76 10.09
C ALA A 79 -26.05 2.09 11.02
N LEU A 80 -25.89 2.17 12.35
CA LEU A 80 -26.87 1.62 13.30
C LEU A 80 -28.27 2.24 13.19
N THR A 81 -28.37 3.46 12.66
CA THR A 81 -29.65 4.17 12.48
C THR A 81 -30.37 3.79 11.20
N LEU A 82 -29.69 3.11 10.26
CA LEU A 82 -30.28 2.75 8.97
C LEU A 82 -31.34 1.65 9.12
N PRO A 83 -32.49 1.75 8.42
CA PRO A 83 -33.56 0.77 8.51
C PRO A 83 -33.13 -0.63 8.02
N ALA A 84 -32.15 -0.71 7.11
CA ALA A 84 -31.55 -1.95 6.65
C ALA A 84 -30.82 -2.73 7.78
N ASN A 85 -30.42 -2.04 8.84
CA ASN A 85 -29.66 -2.60 9.95
C ASN A 85 -30.53 -2.86 11.19
N THR A 86 -31.85 -2.92 11.00
CA THR A 86 -32.82 -3.30 12.04
C THR A 86 -32.69 -4.77 12.46
N GLY A 87 -32.19 -5.63 11.56
CA GLY A 87 -31.91 -7.04 11.84
C GLY A 87 -30.82 -7.24 12.91
N GLY A 88 -31.02 -8.23 13.78
CA GLY A 88 -30.14 -8.45 14.95
C GLY A 88 -28.69 -8.81 14.61
N ALA A 89 -28.45 -9.55 13.52
CA ALA A 89 -27.11 -10.05 13.18
C ALA A 89 -26.15 -8.91 12.75
N ILE A 90 -26.58 -8.07 11.79
CA ILE A 90 -25.76 -6.95 11.29
C ILE A 90 -25.54 -5.94 12.40
N LYS A 91 -26.57 -5.62 13.18
CA LYS A 91 -26.48 -4.71 14.33
C LYS A 91 -25.48 -5.18 15.38
N LYS A 92 -25.41 -6.49 15.63
CA LYS A 92 -24.46 -7.09 16.57
C LYS A 92 -23.02 -6.94 16.09
N GLU A 93 -22.75 -7.19 14.82
CA GLU A 93 -21.41 -7.02 14.26
C GLU A 93 -20.98 -5.56 14.18
N ILE A 94 -21.88 -4.63 13.86
CA ILE A 94 -21.58 -3.18 13.90
C ILE A 94 -21.20 -2.73 15.32
N ARG A 95 -21.94 -3.19 16.34
CA ARG A 95 -21.59 -2.90 17.75
C ARG A 95 -20.23 -3.46 18.14
N LYS A 96 -19.94 -4.70 17.77
CA LYS A 96 -18.64 -5.34 18.03
C LYS A 96 -17.49 -4.59 17.35
N ALA A 97 -17.71 -4.05 16.15
CA ALA A 97 -16.74 -3.21 15.47
C ALA A 97 -16.53 -1.88 16.20
N LEU A 98 -17.60 -1.23 16.65
CA LEU A 98 -17.53 -0.01 17.47
C LEU A 98 -16.76 -0.23 18.77
N ASP A 99 -17.04 -1.31 19.50
CA ASP A 99 -16.36 -1.61 20.77
C ASP A 99 -14.84 -1.73 20.58
N LYS A 100 -14.41 -2.40 19.50
CA LYS A 100 -12.98 -2.51 19.15
C LYS A 100 -12.34 -1.17 18.78
N LEU A 101 -13.07 -0.32 18.07
CA LEU A 101 -12.55 1.00 17.69
C LEU A 101 -12.40 1.90 18.92
N VAL A 102 -13.33 1.83 19.87
CA VAL A 102 -13.23 2.54 21.15
C VAL A 102 -12.02 2.05 21.96
N GLU A 103 -11.80 0.72 22.03
CA GLU A 103 -10.62 0.14 22.67
C GLU A 103 -9.30 0.66 22.05
N LEU A 104 -9.25 0.74 20.72
CA LEU A 104 -8.10 1.26 19.97
C LEU A 104 -7.87 2.77 20.13
N ASN A 105 -8.91 3.52 20.54
CA ASN A 105 -8.81 4.96 20.83
C ASN A 105 -8.25 5.22 22.24
N SER A 106 -8.41 4.27 23.15
CA SER A 106 -7.95 4.36 24.54
C SER A 106 -6.48 3.92 24.76
N LEU A 107 -5.78 3.53 23.70
CA LEU A 107 -4.36 3.12 23.69
C LEU A 107 -3.48 4.23 23.09
#